data_AF-A0A9E0ULC1-F1
#
_entry.id   AF-A0A9E0ULC1-F1
#
_cell.length_a   1.000
_cell.length_b   1.000
_cell.length_c   1.000
_cell.angle_alpha   90.00
_cell.angle_beta   90.00
_cell.angle_gamma   90.00
#
_symmetry.space_group_name_H-M   'P 1'
#
loop_
_entity.id
_entity.type
_entity.pdbx_description
1 polymer ?
#
loop_
_entity_poly.entity_id
_entity_poly.type
_entity_poly.pdbx_seq_one_letter_code
_entity_poly.pdbx_strand_id
1 'polypeptide(L)'
;MAVVVVDRKKLSLLERTYIPQIIGGLWITLKNFFKPKVTLEYPEQRPVLPARYRGAPTLVKDPDGREKCVSCQMCEFICPSKAIKVTPGDIPASSRYAFIQKAPKKFEINMARCIFCGY
;
A
#
# COMPACT_ATOMS: atom_id res chain seq x y z
N MET A 1 42.88 -11.39 0.88
CA MET A 1 42.15 -10.14 1.18
C MET A 1 43.16 -9.00 1.04
N ALA A 2 42.97 -8.10 0.08
CA ALA A 2 43.88 -6.99 -0.14
C ALA A 2 43.61 -5.88 0.89
N VAL A 3 44.62 -5.50 1.66
CA VAL A 3 44.50 -4.42 2.64
C VAL A 3 44.70 -3.09 1.91
N VAL A 4 43.65 -2.28 1.84
CA VAL A 4 43.75 -0.92 1.31
C VAL A 4 44.33 -0.04 2.41
N VAL A 5 45.57 0.39 2.23
CA VAL A 5 46.21 1.36 3.13
C VAL A 5 45.68 2.75 2.77
N VAL A 6 44.77 3.26 3.62
CA VAL A 6 44.22 4.60 3.46
C VAL A 6 45.20 5.60 4.06
N ASP A 7 45.83 6.40 3.21
CA ASP A 7 46.70 7.48 3.66
C ASP A 7 45.88 8.57 4.37
N ARG A 8 46.22 8.85 5.63
CA ARG A 8 45.50 9.83 6.45
C ARG A 8 46.13 11.20 6.24
N LYS A 9 45.43 12.05 5.48
CA LYS A 9 45.82 13.44 5.28
C LYS A 9 45.98 14.13 6.64
N LYS A 10 47.10 14.84 6.85
CA LYS A 10 47.33 15.62 8.08
C LYS A 10 46.29 16.74 8.14
N LEU A 11 45.35 16.62 9.07
CA LEU A 11 44.31 17.61 9.29
C LEU A 11 44.93 18.94 9.76
N SER A 12 44.40 20.05 9.26
CA SER A 12 44.70 21.37 9.78
C SER A 12 44.20 21.52 11.22
N LEU A 13 44.73 22.52 11.95
CA LEU A 13 44.29 22.85 13.31
C LEU A 13 42.78 23.11 13.40
N LEU A 14 42.20 23.72 12.35
CA LEU A 14 40.77 24.00 12.24
C LEU A 14 39.93 22.76 11.96
N GLU A 15 40.44 21.81 11.16
CA GLU A 15 39.73 20.56 10.91
C GLU A 15 39.77 19.63 12.13
N ARG A 16 40.84 19.72 12.94
CA ARG A 16 40.98 18.99 14.22
C ARG A 16 40.00 19.47 15.30
N THR A 17 39.59 20.73 15.28
CA THR A 17 38.62 21.28 16.24
C THR A 17 37.16 21.03 15.82
N TYR A 18 36.93 20.47 14.63
CA TYR A 18 35.61 20.15 14.06
C TYR A 18 34.65 21.34 13.81
N ILE A 19 35.10 22.57 14.06
CA ILE A 19 34.29 23.78 13.96
C ILE A 19 33.76 24.01 12.52
N PRO A 20 34.57 23.90 11.45
CA PRO A 20 34.08 24.08 10.08
C PRO A 20 32.97 23.09 9.70
N GLN A 21 33.07 21.84 10.17
CA GLN A 21 32.10 20.79 9.89
C GLN A 21 30.79 21.04 10.63
N ILE A 22 30.85 21.49 11.90
CA ILE A 22 29.67 21.86 12.68
C ILE A 22 28.95 23.06 12.05
N ILE A 23 29.68 24.10 11.68
CA ILE A 23 29.11 25.29 11.01
C ILE A 23 28.46 24.87 9.69
N GLY A 24 29.12 24.00 8.90
CA GLY A 24 28.54 23.45 7.68
C GLY A 24 27.20 22.72 7.92
N GLY A 25 27.12 21.88 8.95
CA GLY A 25 25.89 21.19 9.32
C GLY A 25 24.77 22.12 9.79
N LEU A 26 25.11 23.12 10.61
CA LEU A 26 24.17 24.15 11.06
C LEU A 26 23.66 24.99 9.88
N TRP A 27 24.52 25.32 8.92
CA TRP A 27 24.14 26.04 7.72
C TRP A 27 23.13 25.27 6.86
N ILE A 28 23.33 23.96 6.70
CA ILE A 28 22.38 23.09 5.99
C ILE A 28 21.03 23.06 6.72
N THR A 29 21.06 22.97 8.05
CA THR A 29 19.86 22.97 8.90
C THR A 29 19.09 24.29 8.76
N LEU A 30 19.79 25.42 8.86
CA LEU A 30 19.22 26.76 8.69
C LEU A 30 18.62 26.93 7.29
N LYS A 31 19.31 26.46 6.25
CA LYS A 31 18.81 26.49 4.87
C LYS A 31 17.50 25.71 4.72
N ASN A 32 17.36 24.55 5.38
CA ASN A 32 16.11 23.77 5.33
C ASN A 32 15.00 24.36 6.20
N PHE A 33 15.34 25.07 7.29
CA PHE A 33 14.36 25.73 8.16
C PHE A 33 13.50 26.76 7.41
N PHE A 34 14.10 27.49 6.46
CA PHE A 34 13.41 28.48 5.64
C PHE A 34 12.79 27.92 4.34
N LYS A 35 12.91 26.61 4.06
CA LYS A 35 12.27 26.02 2.87
C LYS A 35 10.76 25.85 3.11
N PRO A 36 9.94 25.93 2.03
CA PRO A 36 8.52 25.62 2.12
C PRO A 36 8.32 24.17 2.61
N LYS A 37 7.32 23.98 3.48
CA LYS A 37 6.95 22.66 4.00
C LYS A 37 6.21 21.86 2.93
N VAL A 38 6.54 20.58 2.82
CA VAL A 38 5.89 19.63 1.88
C VAL A 38 4.82 18.77 2.56
N THR A 39 4.27 19.26 3.67
CA THR A 39 3.27 18.55 4.49
C THR A 39 1.86 18.79 3.97
N LEU A 40 0.99 17.79 4.11
CA LEU A 40 -0.46 17.90 3.87
C LEU A 40 -1.20 17.86 5.21
N GLU A 41 -2.21 18.70 5.38
CA GLU A 41 -3.08 18.70 6.56
C GLU A 41 -4.18 17.66 6.39
N TYR A 42 -4.01 16.48 6.98
CA TYR A 42 -5.03 15.43 6.94
C TYR A 42 -6.03 15.61 8.09
N PRO A 43 -7.36 15.44 7.88
CA PRO A 43 -8.04 14.84 6.72
C PRO A 43 -8.47 15.77 5.58
N GLU A 44 -8.29 17.09 5.72
CA GLU A 44 -8.77 18.14 4.79
C GLU A 44 -8.06 18.08 3.43
N GLN A 45 -6.75 17.88 3.46
CA GLN A 45 -5.88 17.72 2.29
C GLN A 45 -5.42 16.26 2.23
N ARG A 46 -5.77 15.57 1.14
CA ARG A 46 -5.42 14.16 0.92
C ARG A 46 -4.42 14.02 -0.23
N PRO A 47 -3.51 13.03 -0.16
CA PRO A 47 -2.62 12.75 -1.27
C PRO A 47 -3.43 12.29 -2.49
N VAL A 48 -2.96 12.67 -3.68
CA VAL A 48 -3.52 12.16 -4.93
C VAL A 48 -3.11 10.70 -5.08
N LEU A 49 -4.08 9.79 -5.04
CA LEU A 49 -3.85 8.37 -5.25
C LEU A 49 -3.84 8.04 -6.75
N PRO A 50 -2.95 7.17 -7.22
CA PRO A 50 -2.94 6.74 -8.62
C PRO A 50 -4.19 5.91 -8.94
N ALA A 51 -4.59 5.87 -10.21
CA ALA A 51 -5.78 5.14 -10.66
C ALA A 51 -5.76 3.63 -10.34
N ARG A 52 -4.57 3.03 -10.17
CA ARG A 52 -4.38 1.62 -9.83
C ARG A 52 -4.01 1.39 -8.36
N TYR A 53 -4.39 2.33 -7.48
CA TYR A 53 -4.21 2.17 -6.04
C TYR A 53 -4.96 0.94 -5.53
N ARG A 54 -4.27 0.10 -4.74
CA ARG A 54 -4.84 -1.11 -4.15
C ARG A 54 -5.25 -0.80 -2.71
N GLY A 55 -6.55 -0.64 -2.48
CA GLY A 55 -7.15 -0.40 -1.17
C GLY A 55 -7.91 -1.62 -0.64
N ALA A 56 -8.89 -1.38 0.23
CA ALA A 56 -9.76 -2.43 0.75
C ALA A 56 -10.57 -3.09 -0.40
N PRO A 57 -10.42 -4.41 -0.62
CA PRO A 57 -11.19 -5.12 -1.65
C PRO A 57 -12.67 -5.14 -1.29
N THR A 58 -13.53 -4.99 -2.30
CA THR A 58 -14.99 -5.02 -2.16
C THR A 58 -15.64 -5.76 -3.33
N LEU A 59 -16.82 -6.33 -3.12
CA LEU A 59 -17.62 -6.91 -4.19
C LEU A 59 -18.30 -5.82 -5.00
N VAL A 60 -18.10 -5.87 -6.32
CA VAL A 60 -18.70 -4.92 -7.26
C VAL A 60 -20.09 -5.42 -7.65
N LYS A 61 -21.03 -4.48 -7.82
CA LYS A 61 -22.38 -4.75 -8.30
C LYS A 61 -22.49 -4.54 -9.82
N ASP A 62 -23.37 -5.31 -10.44
CA ASP A 62 -23.87 -5.11 -11.80
C ASP A 62 -24.75 -3.84 -11.87
N PRO A 63 -25.01 -3.30 -13.08
CA PRO A 63 -25.92 -2.16 -13.26
C PRO A 63 -27.32 -2.40 -12.68
N ASP A 64 -27.77 -3.67 -12.66
CA ASP A 64 -29.05 -4.07 -12.08
C ASP A 64 -29.00 -4.26 -10.55
N GLY A 65 -27.87 -3.93 -9.89
CA GLY A 65 -27.72 -3.97 -8.43
C GLY A 65 -27.34 -5.34 -7.83
N ARG A 66 -27.24 -6.40 -8.64
CA ARG A 66 -26.77 -7.73 -8.22
C ARG A 66 -25.25 -7.74 -8.00
N GLU A 67 -24.75 -8.51 -7.05
CA GLU A 67 -23.30 -8.75 -6.94
C GLU A 67 -22.77 -9.52 -8.17
N LYS A 68 -21.62 -9.08 -8.71
CA LYS A 68 -20.97 -9.72 -9.87
C LYS A 68 -20.38 -11.10 -9.57
N CYS A 69 -20.17 -11.42 -8.31
CA CYS A 69 -19.57 -12.68 -7.89
C CYS A 69 -20.42 -13.88 -8.33
N VAL A 70 -19.78 -14.88 -8.94
CA VAL A 70 -20.41 -16.14 -9.37
C VAL A 70 -19.96 -17.34 -8.54
N SER A 71 -19.31 -17.10 -7.39
CA SER A 71 -18.78 -18.14 -6.52
C SER A 71 -17.86 -19.15 -7.21
N CYS A 72 -17.01 -18.68 -8.14
CA CYS A 72 -16.00 -19.53 -8.79
C CYS A 72 -14.85 -19.94 -7.87
N GLN A 73 -14.73 -19.29 -6.70
CA GLN A 73 -13.69 -19.53 -5.68
C GLN A 73 -12.24 -19.28 -6.14
N MET A 74 -12.05 -18.67 -7.32
CA MET A 74 -10.71 -18.37 -7.85
C MET A 74 -9.94 -17.39 -6.95
N CYS A 75 -10.62 -16.36 -6.43
CA CYS A 75 -10.01 -15.39 -5.51
C CYS A 75 -9.61 -16.02 -4.16
N GLU A 76 -10.36 -17.00 -3.65
CA GLU A 76 -9.97 -17.75 -2.45
C GLU A 76 -8.71 -18.60 -2.71
N PHE A 77 -8.63 -19.23 -3.87
CA PHE A 77 -7.50 -20.08 -4.24
C PHE A 77 -6.21 -19.29 -4.49
N ILE A 78 -6.28 -18.17 -5.23
CA ILE A 78 -5.10 -17.37 -5.57
C ILE A 78 -4.61 -16.51 -4.39
N CYS A 79 -5.43 -16.30 -3.36
CA CYS A 79 -5.09 -15.43 -2.24
C CYS A 79 -3.85 -15.96 -1.48
N PRO A 80 -2.70 -15.25 -1.53
CA PRO A 80 -1.46 -15.76 -0.95
C PRO A 80 -1.51 -15.90 0.57
N SER A 81 -2.26 -15.04 1.27
CA SER A 81 -2.41 -15.07 2.72
C SER A 81 -3.63 -15.88 3.21
N LYS A 82 -4.40 -16.47 2.29
CA LYS A 82 -5.66 -17.18 2.56
C LYS A 82 -6.63 -16.34 3.40
N ALA A 83 -6.75 -15.06 3.05
CA ALA A 83 -7.60 -14.08 3.75
C ALA A 83 -9.08 -14.13 3.32
N ILE A 84 -9.36 -14.70 2.14
CA ILE A 84 -10.70 -14.72 1.54
C ILE A 84 -11.35 -16.09 1.79
N LYS A 85 -12.63 -16.08 2.16
CA LYS A 85 -13.47 -17.28 2.23
C LYS A 85 -14.75 -17.08 1.42
N VAL A 86 -15.01 -17.98 0.48
CA VAL A 86 -16.21 -17.97 -0.36
C VAL A 86 -17.04 -19.21 -0.08
N THR A 87 -18.29 -19.00 0.34
CA THR A 87 -19.30 -20.05 0.47
C THR A 87 -20.26 -19.97 -0.71
N PRO A 88 -20.24 -20.93 -1.66
CA PRO A 88 -21.17 -20.94 -2.78
C PRO A 88 -22.62 -21.11 -2.33
N GLY A 89 -23.54 -20.49 -3.06
CA GLY A 89 -24.98 -20.67 -2.94
C GLY A 89 -25.64 -20.70 -4.32
N ASP A 90 -26.90 -21.11 -4.33
CA ASP A 90 -27.68 -21.25 -5.55
C ASP A 90 -28.61 -20.04 -5.74
N ILE A 91 -28.92 -19.73 -7.00
CA ILE A 91 -29.91 -18.71 -7.36
C ILE A 91 -31.27 -19.40 -7.52
N PRO A 92 -32.35 -18.90 -6.89
CA PRO A 92 -33.69 -19.47 -7.07
C PRO A 92 -34.12 -19.43 -8.55
N ALA A 93 -34.75 -20.49 -9.04
CA ALA A 93 -35.24 -20.57 -10.41
C ALA A 93 -36.30 -19.50 -10.76
N SER A 94 -36.97 -18.94 -9.75
CA SER A 94 -37.92 -17.82 -9.90
C SER A 94 -37.24 -16.45 -10.07
N SER A 95 -35.92 -16.38 -9.90
CA SER A 95 -35.16 -15.15 -10.05
C SER A 95 -35.01 -14.77 -11.51
N ARG A 96 -35.00 -13.46 -11.80
CA ARG A 96 -34.62 -12.91 -13.11
C ARG A 96 -33.25 -13.39 -13.59
N TYR A 97 -32.41 -13.81 -12.66
CA TYR A 97 -31.03 -14.28 -12.88
C TYR A 97 -30.91 -15.80 -12.90
N ALA A 98 -32.00 -16.56 -13.10
CA ALA A 98 -31.99 -18.02 -13.12
C ALA A 98 -31.04 -18.64 -14.18
N PHE A 99 -30.66 -17.87 -15.21
CA PHE A 99 -29.64 -18.27 -16.18
C PHE A 99 -28.22 -18.39 -15.58
N ILE A 100 -27.97 -17.75 -14.44
CA ILE A 100 -26.73 -17.88 -13.67
C ILE A 100 -26.97 -18.97 -12.61
N GLN A 101 -26.08 -19.96 -12.57
CA GLN A 101 -26.27 -21.11 -11.68
C GLN A 101 -25.94 -20.80 -10.21
N LYS A 102 -24.96 -19.92 -9.95
CA LYS A 102 -24.38 -19.72 -8.61
C LYS A 102 -24.23 -18.24 -8.24
N ALA A 103 -24.44 -17.97 -6.96
CA ALA A 103 -24.16 -16.69 -6.29
C ALA A 103 -23.43 -16.95 -4.97
N PRO A 104 -22.75 -15.96 -4.35
CA PRO A 104 -22.16 -16.16 -3.03
C PRO A 104 -23.24 -16.21 -1.96
N LYS A 105 -23.32 -17.31 -1.20
CA LYS A 105 -24.11 -17.35 0.04
C LYS A 105 -23.43 -16.54 1.14
N LYS A 106 -22.09 -16.63 1.21
CA LYS A 106 -21.24 -15.79 2.06
C LYS A 106 -19.92 -15.50 1.34
N PHE A 107 -19.46 -14.27 1.46
CA PHE A 107 -18.16 -13.84 0.97
C PHE A 107 -17.50 -13.01 2.07
N GLU A 108 -16.41 -13.52 2.63
CA GLU A 108 -15.75 -12.94 3.79
C GLU A 108 -14.28 -12.66 3.47
N ILE A 109 -13.80 -11.48 3.86
CA ILE A 109 -12.39 -11.09 3.76
C ILE A 109 -11.89 -10.72 5.15
N ASN A 110 -10.90 -11.47 5.64
CA ASN A 110 -10.19 -11.12 6.85
C ASN A 110 -9.17 -10.01 6.56
N MET A 111 -9.54 -8.77 6.88
CA MET A 111 -8.69 -7.59 6.65
C MET A 111 -7.40 -7.58 7.49
N ALA A 112 -7.34 -8.33 8.60
CA ALA A 112 -6.12 -8.48 9.38
C ALA A 112 -5.12 -9.47 8.74
N ARG A 113 -5.58 -10.34 7.83
CA ARG A 113 -4.72 -11.26 7.05
C ARG A 113 -4.46 -10.78 5.63
N CYS A 114 -5.28 -9.87 5.10
CA CYS A 114 -5.14 -9.34 3.75
C CYS A 114 -3.84 -8.55 3.61
N ILE A 115 -3.07 -8.81 2.54
CA ILE A 115 -1.82 -8.09 2.23
C ILE A 115 -1.98 -7.06 1.10
N PHE A 116 -3.21 -6.79 0.67
CA PHE A 116 -3.55 -5.77 -0.36
C PHE A 116 -2.82 -5.96 -1.70
N CYS A 117 -2.50 -7.20 -2.06
CA CYS A 117 -1.82 -7.52 -3.31
C CYS A 117 -2.71 -7.44 -4.56
N GLY A 118 -4.04 -7.45 -4.44
CA GLY A 118 -4.95 -7.34 -5.58
C GLY A 118 -4.96 -8.54 -6.54
N TYR A 119 -4.61 -9.74 -6.04
CA TYR A 119 -4.88 -11.02 -6.70
C TYR A 119 -6.24 -11.57 -6.30
#